data_AF-A0A7V0R2N9-F1
#
_entry.id   AF-A0A7V0R2N9-F1
#
_cell.length_a   1.000
_cell.length_b   1.000
_cell.length_c   1.000
_cell.angle_alpha   90.00
_cell.angle_beta   90.00
_cell.angle_gamma   90.00
#
_symmetry.space_group_name_H-M   'P 1'
#
loop_
_entity.id
_entity.type
_entity.pdbx_description
1 polymer ?
#
loop_
_entity_poly.entity_id
_entity_poly.type
_entity_poly.pdbx_seq_one_letter_code
_entity_poly.pdbx_strand_id
1 'polypeptide(L)'
;FGGADSGIRPSELLLVGLGGCSGMDVISILRKKRQDVRDFEIMIDGNKSDSHPKKFTDITLKYIVRGKNISEEAVKRAVELSMEKYCSVKATIEGVAKINFSYEIEQQD
;
A
#
# COMPACT_ATOMS: atom_id res chain seq x y z
N PHE A 1 28.77 -2.84 1.69
CA PHE A 1 28.80 -1.39 1.98
C PHE A 1 29.05 -1.18 3.47
N GLY A 2 29.79 -0.14 3.85
CA GLY A 2 30.31 0.10 5.22
C GLY A 2 29.31 0.59 6.27
N GLY A 3 28.03 0.22 6.16
CA GLY A 3 27.01 0.45 7.19
C GLY A 3 26.84 -0.78 8.09
N ALA A 4 26.20 -0.60 9.25
CA ALA A 4 25.96 -1.68 10.22
C ALA A 4 24.65 -2.47 9.98
N ASP A 5 23.98 -2.25 8.84
CA ASP A 5 22.67 -2.82 8.50
C ASP A 5 21.58 -2.59 9.58
N SER A 6 21.74 -1.51 10.36
CA SER A 6 20.90 -1.21 11.53
C SER A 6 19.69 -0.33 11.22
N GLY A 7 19.36 -0.15 9.94
CA GLY A 7 18.27 0.72 9.48
C GLY A 7 17.70 0.25 8.15
N ILE A 8 16.53 0.79 7.81
CA ILE A 8 15.83 0.44 6.58
C ILE A 8 16.66 0.79 5.33
N ARG A 9 16.68 -0.10 4.33
CA ARG A 9 17.39 0.18 3.08
C ARG A 9 16.67 1.32 2.34
N PRO A 10 17.39 2.25 1.69
CA PRO A 10 16.75 3.36 0.97
C PRO A 10 15.68 2.94 -0.05
N SER A 11 15.87 1.81 -0.75
CA SER A 11 14.86 1.31 -1.68
C SER A 11 13.63 0.71 -1.00
N GLU A 12 13.79 0.09 0.18
CA GLU A 12 12.67 -0.42 0.96
C GLU A 12 11.87 0.75 1.56
N LEU A 13 12.56 1.80 1.99
CA LEU A 13 11.95 3.02 2.49
C LEU A 13 11.03 3.69 1.46
N LEU A 14 11.36 3.58 0.17
CA LEU A 14 10.47 4.04 -0.91
C LEU A 14 9.13 3.27 -0.91
N LEU A 15 9.18 1.95 -0.76
CA LEU A 15 7.98 1.10 -0.69
C LEU A 15 7.18 1.39 0.59
N VAL A 16 7.85 1.58 1.72
CA VAL A 16 7.21 2.00 2.97
C VAL A 16 6.52 3.35 2.81
N GLY A 17 7.16 4.32 2.13
CA GLY A 17 6.54 5.61 1.83
C GLY A 17 5.28 5.50 0.98
N LEU A 18 5.30 4.63 -0.04
CA LEU A 18 4.13 4.33 -0.86
C LEU A 18 2.99 3.72 -0.03
N GLY A 19 3.32 2.70 0.77
CA GLY A 19 2.39 2.04 1.68
C GLY A 19 1.77 2.99 2.69
N GLY A 20 2.61 3.81 3.33
CA GLY A 20 2.17 4.81 4.30
C GLY A 20 1.25 5.86 3.67
N CYS A 21 1.60 6.38 2.50
CA CYS A 21 0.77 7.36 1.79
C CYS A 21 -0.62 6.79 1.47
N SER A 22 -0.67 5.60 0.86
CA SER A 22 -1.95 4.97 0.50
C SER A 22 -2.74 4.52 1.74
N GLY A 23 -2.07 3.91 2.71
CA GLY A 23 -2.70 3.41 3.91
C GLY A 23 -3.40 4.49 4.74
N MET A 24 -2.81 5.69 4.82
CA MET A 24 -3.43 6.84 5.48
C MET A 24 -4.74 7.25 4.81
N ASP A 25 -4.81 7.25 3.48
CA ASP A 25 -6.04 7.53 2.75
C ASP A 25 -7.10 6.44 3.03
N VAL A 26 -6.74 5.17 2.87
CA VAL A 26 -7.65 4.03 3.03
C VAL A 26 -8.27 4.02 4.42
N ILE A 27 -7.46 4.09 5.48
CA ILE A 27 -7.97 4.07 6.86
C ILE A 27 -8.82 5.30 7.17
N SER A 28 -8.45 6.48 6.64
CA SER A 28 -9.23 7.72 6.79
C SER A 28 -10.61 7.59 6.15
N ILE A 29 -10.70 7.02 4.94
CA ILE A 29 -11.96 6.80 4.22
C ILE A 29 -12.83 5.76 4.94
N LEU A 30 -12.27 4.63 5.36
CA LEU A 30 -13.00 3.58 6.07
C LEU A 30 -13.58 4.09 7.40
N ARG A 31 -12.81 4.88 8.15
CA ARG A 31 -13.30 5.55 9.37
C ARG A 31 -14.44 6.54 9.07
N LYS A 32 -14.34 7.34 8.00
CA LYS A 32 -15.44 8.23 7.57
C LYS A 32 -16.71 7.47 7.17
N LYS A 33 -16.55 6.28 6.58
CA LYS A 33 -17.63 5.33 6.27
C LYS A 33 -18.10 4.52 7.49
N ARG A 34 -17.60 4.81 8.70
CA ARG A 34 -17.97 4.18 9.97
C ARG A 34 -17.80 2.65 9.97
N GLN A 35 -16.78 2.15 9.27
CA GLN A 35 -16.43 0.73 9.30
C GLN A 35 -15.67 0.39 10.61
N ASP A 36 -15.99 -0.75 11.22
CA ASP A 36 -15.36 -1.21 12.47
C ASP A 36 -14.04 -1.97 12.18
N VAL A 37 -13.05 -1.23 11.69
CA VAL A 37 -11.70 -1.74 11.38
C VAL A 37 -10.88 -1.83 12.67
N ARG A 38 -10.40 -3.02 12.97
CA ARG A 38 -9.62 -3.33 14.18
C ARG A 38 -8.14 -3.50 13.91
N ASP A 39 -7.81 -4.00 12.74
CA ASP A 39 -6.44 -4.11 12.26
C ASP A 39 -6.38 -3.83 10.76
N PHE A 40 -5.23 -3.31 10.31
CA PHE A 40 -5.02 -2.93 8.93
C PHE A 40 -3.55 -3.07 8.56
N GLU A 41 -3.32 -3.86 7.52
CA GLU A 41 -2.00 -4.19 7.03
C GLU A 41 -1.91 -3.94 5.52
N ILE A 42 -0.73 -3.56 5.04
CA ILE A 42 -0.44 -3.49 3.62
C ILE A 42 0.84 -4.27 3.37
N MET A 43 0.70 -5.37 2.63
CA MET A 43 1.86 -6.11 2.12
C MET A 43 2.30 -5.49 0.80
N ILE A 44 3.59 -5.22 0.66
CA ILE A 44 4.14 -4.58 -0.55
C ILE A 44 5.30 -5.40 -1.07
N ASP A 45 5.18 -5.84 -2.31
CA ASP A 45 6.24 -6.51 -3.06
C ASP A 45 6.74 -5.59 -4.18
N GLY A 46 8.06 -5.55 -4.40
CA GLY A 46 8.68 -4.69 -5.39
C GLY A 46 9.76 -5.41 -6.17
N ASN A 47 9.46 -5.74 -7.43
CA ASN A 47 10.40 -6.34 -8.36
C ASN A 47 11.27 -5.27 -9.01
N LYS A 48 12.56 -5.57 -9.18
CA LYS A 48 13.54 -4.68 -9.79
C LYS A 48 14.11 -5.29 -11.06
N SER A 49 14.56 -4.44 -11.98
CA SER A 49 15.26 -4.88 -13.18
C SER A 49 16.55 -5.64 -12.85
N ASP A 50 16.90 -6.59 -13.71
CA ASP A 50 18.11 -7.40 -13.56
C ASP A 50 19.40 -6.57 -13.77
N SER A 51 19.34 -5.59 -14.69
CA SER A 51 20.47 -4.74 -15.06
C SER A 51 20.47 -3.40 -14.30
N HIS A 52 21.65 -2.81 -14.19
CA HIS A 52 21.82 -1.47 -13.62
C HIS A 52 21.30 -0.38 -14.57
N PRO A 53 20.65 0.67 -14.05
CA PRO A 53 20.22 0.83 -12.66
C PRO A 53 19.03 -0.09 -12.31
N LYS A 54 19.11 -0.80 -11.17
CA LYS A 54 18.08 -1.74 -10.67
C LYS A 54 16.84 -1.01 -10.16
N LYS A 55 16.10 -0.38 -11.06
CA LYS A 55 14.85 0.34 -10.78
C LYS A 55 13.72 -0.65 -10.51
N PHE A 56 12.71 -0.23 -9.78
CA PHE A 56 11.47 -1.00 -9.67
C PHE A 56 10.79 -1.07 -11.04
N THR A 57 10.33 -2.26 -11.42
CA THR A 57 9.55 -2.50 -12.65
C THR A 57 8.09 -2.77 -12.31
N ASP A 58 7.85 -3.51 -11.23
CA ASP A 58 6.53 -3.91 -10.77
C ASP A 58 6.46 -3.77 -9.26
N ILE A 59 5.39 -3.14 -8.78
CA ILE A 59 5.08 -3.01 -7.36
C ILE A 59 3.67 -3.54 -7.15
N THR A 60 3.49 -4.44 -6.19
CA THR A 60 2.19 -5.01 -5.85
C THR A 60 1.84 -4.68 -4.41
N LEU A 61 0.67 -4.07 -4.19
CA LEU A 61 0.14 -3.78 -2.86
C LEU A 61 -1.05 -4.68 -2.57
N LYS A 62 -1.02 -5.40 -1.44
CA LYS A 62 -2.16 -6.16 -0.93
C LYS A 62 -2.63 -5.52 0.37
N TYR A 63 -3.81 -4.91 0.35
CA TYR A 63 -4.46 -4.35 1.53
C TYR A 63 -5.18 -5.46 2.28
N ILE A 64 -4.92 -5.61 3.58
CA ILE A 64 -5.62 -6.57 4.42
C ILE A 64 -6.34 -5.78 5.50
N VAL A 65 -7.68 -5.80 5.44
CA VAL A 65 -8.53 -5.06 6.37
C VAL A 65 -9.20 -6.06 7.29
N ARG A 66 -8.99 -5.93 8.60
CA ARG A 66 -9.55 -6.83 9.59
C ARG A 66 -10.49 -6.10 10.52
N GLY A 67 -11.64 -6.69 10.82
CA GLY A 67 -12.63 -6.04 11.68
C GLY A 67 -14.00 -6.67 11.62
N LYS A 68 -15.01 -5.97 12.14
CA LYS A 68 -16.36 -6.52 12.29
C LYS A 68 -17.32 -5.96 11.26
N ASN A 69 -18.07 -6.83 10.58
CA ASN A 69 -19.07 -6.46 9.59
C ASN A 69 -18.54 -5.45 8.56
N ILE A 70 -17.28 -5.64 8.12
CA ILE A 70 -16.65 -4.76 7.16
C ILE A 70 -17.32 -4.93 5.79
N SER A 71 -17.80 -3.81 5.23
CA SER A 71 -18.39 -3.75 3.90
C SER A 71 -17.30 -3.85 2.83
N GLU A 72 -17.44 -4.83 1.94
CA GLU A 72 -16.54 -4.99 0.80
C GLU A 72 -16.54 -3.76 -0.12
N GLU A 73 -17.72 -3.21 -0.40
CA GLU A 73 -17.86 -2.01 -1.23
C GLU A 73 -17.14 -0.81 -0.60
N ALA A 74 -17.17 -0.68 0.73
CA ALA A 74 -16.45 0.37 1.43
C ALA A 74 -14.93 0.24 1.27
N VAL A 75 -14.39 -0.99 1.40
CA VAL A 75 -12.96 -1.29 1.22
C VAL A 75 -12.53 -1.07 -0.22
N LYS A 76 -13.25 -1.66 -1.18
CA LYS A 76 -13.01 -1.47 -2.61
C LYS A 76 -12.92 0.01 -2.96
N ARG A 77 -13.93 0.79 -2.53
CA ARG A 77 -13.98 2.21 -2.86
C ARG A 77 -12.86 3.02 -2.17
N ALA A 78 -12.48 2.66 -0.96
CA ALA A 78 -11.38 3.32 -0.25
C ALA A 78 -10.04 3.10 -0.95
N VAL A 79 -9.76 1.86 -1.35
CA VAL A 79 -8.53 1.49 -2.08
C VAL A 79 -8.49 2.16 -3.46
N GLU A 80 -9.57 2.09 -4.24
CA GLU A 80 -9.66 2.78 -5.53
C GLU A 80 -9.39 4.28 -5.41
N LEU A 81 -10.04 4.96 -4.45
CA LEU A 81 -9.84 6.40 -4.25
C LEU A 81 -8.40 6.75 -3.90
N SER A 82 -7.74 5.95 -3.06
CA SER A 82 -6.34 6.20 -2.76
C SER A 82 -5.45 5.99 -3.98
N MET A 83 -5.62 4.86 -4.69
CA MET A 83 -4.75 4.47 -5.80
C MET A 83 -4.98 5.28 -7.07
N GLU A 84 -6.17 5.81 -7.29
CA GLU A 84 -6.52 6.54 -8.52
C GLU A 84 -6.56 8.06 -8.34
N LYS A 85 -6.71 8.56 -7.11
CA LYS A 85 -6.97 10.00 -6.88
C LYS A 85 -6.08 10.67 -5.85
N TYR A 86 -5.77 10.03 -4.72
CA TYR A 86 -5.19 10.75 -3.58
C TYR A 86 -3.71 10.46 -3.29
N CYS A 87 -3.23 9.24 -3.51
CA CYS A 87 -1.87 8.84 -3.12
C CYS A 87 -0.82 9.55 -3.99
N SER A 88 -0.24 10.62 -3.45
CA SER A 88 0.76 11.46 -4.13
C SER A 88 2.05 10.68 -4.43
N VAL A 89 2.43 9.74 -3.56
CA VAL A 89 3.61 8.88 -3.78
C VAL A 89 3.37 7.96 -4.97
N LYS A 90 2.19 7.33 -5.08
CA LYS A 90 1.81 6.52 -6.24
C LYS A 90 1.86 7.35 -7.51
N ALA A 91 1.25 8.52 -7.53
CA ALA A 91 1.24 9.43 -8.69
C ALA A 91 2.65 9.84 -9.13
N THR A 92 3.60 9.92 -8.19
CA THR A 92 5.00 10.25 -8.49
C THR A 92 5.74 9.11 -9.21
N ILE A 93 5.40 7.84 -8.94
CA ILE A 93 6.19 6.69 -9.38
C ILE A 93 5.48 5.77 -10.39
N GLU A 94 4.19 5.98 -10.66
CA GLU A 94 3.39 5.15 -11.58
C GLU A 94 3.88 5.18 -13.04
N GLY A 95 4.60 6.24 -13.45
CA GLY A 95 5.24 6.31 -14.77
C GLY A 95 6.56 5.54 -14.87
N VAL A 96 7.07 5.02 -13.75
CA VAL A 96 8.36 4.34 -13.66
C VAL A 96 8.20 2.83 -13.47
N ALA A 97 7.25 2.43 -12.62
CA ALA A 97 6.93 1.04 -12.32
C ALA A 97 5.43 0.79 -12.51
N LYS A 98 5.08 -0.40 -12.99
CA LYS A 98 3.70 -0.87 -13.01
C LYS A 98 3.24 -1.11 -11.57
N ILE A 99 2.11 -0.53 -11.18
CA ILE A 99 1.57 -0.66 -9.82
C ILE A 99 0.29 -1.48 -9.89
N ASN A 100 0.31 -2.63 -9.24
CA ASN A 100 -0.86 -3.50 -9.08
C ASN A 100 -1.35 -3.42 -7.62
N PHE A 101 -2.64 -3.58 -7.42
CA PHE A 101 -3.19 -3.65 -6.08
C PHE A 101 -4.38 -4.59 -5.96
N SER A 102 -4.54 -5.16 -4.77
CA SER A 102 -5.67 -6.01 -4.40
C SER A 102 -6.01 -5.80 -2.92
N TYR A 103 -7.18 -6.26 -2.50
CA TYR A 103 -7.59 -6.21 -1.11
C TYR A 103 -8.14 -7.55 -0.65
N GLU A 104 -8.05 -7.80 0.66
CA GLU A 104 -8.65 -8.91 1.37
C GLU A 104 -9.31 -8.38 2.65
N ILE A 105 -10.42 -9.01 3.04
CA ILE A 105 -11.18 -8.65 4.24
C ILE A 105 -11.24 -9.87 5.14
N GLU A 106 -10.73 -9.73 6.35
CA GLU A 106 -10.80 -10.77 7.37
C GLU A 106 -11.80 -10.35 8.46
N GLN A 107 -12.92 -11.06 8.55
CA GLN A 107 -13.93 -10.75 9.56
C GLN A 107 -13.44 -11.23 10.94
N GLN A 108 -13.59 -10.36 11.94
CA GLN A 108 -13.22 -10.60 13.34
C GLN A 108 -14.36 -10.14 14.27
N ASP A 109 -14.66 -10.94 15.29
CA ASP A 109 -15.82 -10.76 16.18
C ASP A 109 -15.60 -9.78 17.32
#